data_AF-A0AAP2RIS7-F1
#
_entry.id   AF-A0AAP2RIS7-F1
#
_cell.length_a   1.000
_cell.length_b   1.000
_cell.length_c   1.000
_cell.angle_alpha   90.00
_cell.angle_beta   90.00
_cell.angle_gamma   90.00
#
_symmetry.space_group_name_H-M   'P 1'
#
loop_
_entity.id
_entity.type
_entity.pdbx_description
1 polymer ?
#
loop_
_entity_poly.entity_id
_entity_poly.type
_entity_poly.pdbx_seq_one_letter_code
_entity_poly.pdbx_strand_id
1 'polypeptide(L)'
;MQEFRLERYLTSGVERLVKEITEASDRFSPERIFMVKYALAVKKAGKRREKAEKMGEHIPPFLIASITERCNLHCRGCYARANHACGGQEDGGEMLRELTKKQWGNIFSQAVDLGVSFILLAGGEPLVRRDVLEEAARHESIMFPVFTNGTLLDTECGEAFASGKNLIPILSMEGGQETTDLRRGTGIYSHLVQLMEGLKEQKKIFGVSVTVTCRNLEEVMSNAFIQDIKERGCRAVIFVEYVPVEKGTSELAPGEEERCRMDETVQRLRKKYEDMIFISFPGDEKASGGCLAAGRGFFHINARGGAEPCPFAPYSDTDLLHTSLRDALGSPLFQRLRTEGILEKDHKGGCVLFGQEQSVKNIWENKRR
;
A
#
# COMPACT_ATOMS: atom_id res chain seq x y z
N MET A 1 17.77 -9.38 -20.01
CA MET A 1 16.58 -8.76 -19.39
C MET A 1 17.06 -7.92 -18.24
N GLN A 2 16.71 -6.63 -18.18
CA GLN A 2 16.95 -5.84 -16.96
C GLN A 2 16.09 -6.41 -15.83
N GLU A 3 16.70 -6.62 -14.66
CA GLU A 3 16.04 -7.03 -13.43
C GLU A 3 14.94 -6.00 -13.07
N PHE A 4 13.71 -6.48 -12.83
CA PHE A 4 12.58 -5.61 -12.51
C PHE A 4 12.79 -5.02 -11.12
N ARG A 5 12.85 -3.69 -11.04
CA ARG A 5 12.89 -2.95 -9.77
C ARG A 5 11.64 -2.12 -9.62
N LEU A 6 10.83 -2.42 -8.61
CA LEU A 6 9.56 -1.73 -8.32
C LEU A 6 9.74 -0.20 -8.25
N GLU A 7 10.80 0.28 -7.61
CA GLU A 7 11.14 1.72 -7.54
C GLU A 7 11.25 2.37 -8.93
N ARG A 8 11.97 1.73 -9.85
CA ARG A 8 12.13 2.24 -11.23
C ARG A 8 10.81 2.18 -11.98
N TYR A 9 10.06 1.10 -11.82
CA TYR A 9 8.75 0.95 -12.44
C TYR A 9 7.78 2.05 -12.00
N LEU A 10 7.70 2.33 -10.70
CA LEU A 10 6.86 3.40 -10.16
C LEU A 10 7.34 4.78 -10.63
N THR A 11 8.65 5.03 -10.62
CA THR A 11 9.22 6.30 -11.10
C THR A 11 8.87 6.53 -12.57
N SER A 12 9.10 5.52 -13.43
CA SER A 12 8.75 5.59 -14.84
C SER A 12 7.24 5.63 -15.09
N GLY A 13 6.42 5.00 -14.24
CA GLY A 13 4.97 5.12 -14.26
C GLY A 13 4.51 6.55 -13.99
N VAL A 14 5.08 7.21 -12.99
CA VAL A 14 4.84 8.63 -12.70
C VAL A 14 5.25 9.49 -13.88
N GLU A 15 6.42 9.26 -14.48
CA GLU A 15 6.88 10.02 -15.66
C GLU A 15 5.95 9.86 -16.88
N ARG A 16 5.43 8.64 -17.12
CA ARG A 16 4.44 8.39 -18.17
C ARG A 16 3.12 9.12 -17.91
N LEU A 17 2.59 9.03 -16.69
CA LEU A 17 1.38 9.75 -16.30
C LEU A 17 1.55 11.27 -16.43
N VAL A 18 2.71 11.81 -16.06
CA VAL A 18 3.04 13.24 -16.27
C VAL A 18 2.98 13.57 -17.76
N LYS A 19 3.59 12.75 -18.62
CA LYS A 19 3.61 12.96 -20.07
C LYS A 19 2.20 12.99 -20.66
N GLU A 20 1.35 12.03 -20.31
CA GLU A 20 -0.05 12.00 -20.78
C GLU A 20 -0.84 13.23 -20.32
N ILE A 21 -0.72 13.63 -19.05
CA ILE A 21 -1.36 14.85 -18.53
C ILE A 21 -0.85 16.08 -19.29
N THR A 22 0.44 16.10 -19.68
CA THR A 22 1.01 17.22 -20.43
C THR A 22 0.54 17.29 -21.89
N GLU A 23 0.10 16.17 -22.47
CA GLU A 23 -0.43 16.06 -23.83
C GLU A 23 -1.95 16.29 -23.88
N ALA A 24 -2.68 15.93 -22.81
CA ALA A 24 -4.14 15.97 -22.75
C ALA A 24 -4.74 17.24 -22.10
N SER A 25 -3.95 18.05 -21.38
CA SER A 25 -4.43 19.25 -20.67
C SER A 25 -3.83 20.55 -21.18
N ASP A 26 -4.57 21.66 -21.01
CA ASP A 26 -4.07 23.01 -21.23
C ASP A 26 -2.71 23.19 -20.53
N ARG A 27 -1.79 23.94 -21.18
CA ARG A 27 -0.38 24.07 -20.76
C ARG A 27 -0.15 24.46 -19.29
N PHE A 28 -1.18 24.92 -18.57
CA PHE A 28 -1.10 25.48 -17.21
C PHE A 28 -2.10 24.89 -16.20
N SER A 29 -2.62 23.67 -16.39
CA SER A 29 -3.49 23.05 -15.37
C SER A 29 -2.77 22.88 -14.02
N PRO A 30 -3.43 23.15 -12.87
CA PRO A 30 -2.84 22.98 -11.54
C PRO A 30 -2.32 21.57 -11.25
N GLU A 31 -2.92 20.55 -11.87
CA GLU A 31 -2.57 19.13 -11.77
C GLU A 31 -1.24 18.86 -12.47
N ARG A 32 -1.06 19.39 -13.69
CA ARG A 32 0.20 19.29 -14.44
C ARG A 32 1.36 19.91 -13.69
N ILE A 33 1.17 21.11 -13.12
CA ILE A 33 2.21 21.80 -12.35
C ILE A 33 2.63 20.95 -11.14
N PHE A 34 1.65 20.37 -10.43
CA PHE A 34 1.91 19.48 -9.30
C PHE A 34 2.70 18.24 -9.74
N MET A 35 2.27 17.53 -10.79
CA MET A 35 2.92 16.31 -11.26
C MET A 35 4.38 16.56 -11.70
N VAL A 36 4.67 17.69 -12.35
CA VAL A 36 6.05 18.07 -12.70
C VAL A 36 6.89 18.35 -11.45
N LYS A 37 6.35 19.10 -10.47
CA LYS A 37 7.04 19.34 -9.19
C LYS A 37 7.31 18.03 -8.45
N TYR A 38 6.33 17.13 -8.42
CA TYR A 38 6.46 15.82 -7.80
C TYR A 38 7.54 14.97 -8.48
N ALA A 39 7.58 14.90 -9.82
CA ALA A 39 8.63 14.18 -10.54
C ALA A 39 10.04 14.69 -10.21
N LEU A 40 10.22 16.01 -10.10
CA LEU A 40 11.48 16.61 -9.65
C LEU A 40 11.82 16.25 -8.20
N ALA A 41 10.81 16.22 -7.31
CA ALA A 41 10.97 15.80 -5.92
C ALA A 41 11.41 14.33 -5.81
N VAL A 42 10.79 13.42 -6.58
CA VAL A 42 11.18 12.00 -6.66
C VAL A 42 12.63 11.85 -7.12
N LYS A 43 13.06 12.59 -8.14
CA LYS A 43 14.45 12.58 -8.60
C LYS A 43 15.43 13.06 -7.53
N LYS A 44 15.07 14.11 -6.77
CA LYS A 44 15.87 14.60 -5.65
C LYS A 44 15.92 13.59 -4.50
N ALA A 45 14.80 12.95 -4.19
CA ALA A 45 14.71 11.88 -3.19
C ALA A 45 15.58 10.68 -3.57
N GLY A 46 15.56 10.24 -4.85
CA GLY A 46 16.44 9.20 -5.36
C GLY A 46 17.93 9.51 -5.15
N LYS A 47 18.36 10.74 -5.45
CA LYS A 47 19.74 11.17 -5.18
C LYS A 47 20.11 11.16 -3.69
N ARG A 48 19.16 11.47 -2.79
CA ARG A 48 19.37 11.37 -1.33
C ARG A 48 19.58 9.92 -0.91
N ARG A 49 18.73 9.00 -1.40
CA ARG A 49 18.86 7.56 -1.16
C ARG A 49 20.18 7.01 -1.70
N GLU A 50 20.57 7.36 -2.92
CA GLU A 50 21.88 6.97 -3.50
C GLU A 50 23.07 7.44 -2.65
N LYS A 51 22.99 8.64 -2.06
CA LYS A 51 24.03 9.14 -1.16
C LYS A 51 24.05 8.36 0.16
N ALA A 52 22.88 8.07 0.75
CA ALA A 52 22.76 7.25 1.95
C ALA A 52 23.32 5.83 1.71
N GLU A 53 22.99 5.23 0.57
CA GLU A 53 23.47 3.90 0.18
C GLU A 53 25.01 3.83 0.14
N LYS A 54 25.66 4.87 -0.42
CA LYS A 54 27.14 4.99 -0.44
C LYS A 54 27.76 5.13 0.95
N MET A 55 26.99 5.55 1.94
CA MET A 55 27.40 5.62 3.35
C MET A 55 27.03 4.35 4.13
N GLY A 56 26.55 3.30 3.46
CA GLY A 56 26.16 2.04 4.07
C GLY A 56 24.76 2.06 4.69
N GLU A 57 23.94 3.06 4.37
CA GLU A 57 22.60 3.22 4.92
C GLU A 57 21.55 3.06 3.82
N HIS A 58 20.85 1.95 3.85
CA HIS A 58 19.76 1.68 2.92
C HIS A 58 18.47 2.38 3.37
N ILE A 59 17.91 3.22 2.49
CA ILE A 59 16.64 3.93 2.74
C ILE A 59 15.59 3.46 1.73
N PRO A 60 14.46 2.89 2.19
CA PRO A 60 13.40 2.46 1.29
C PRO A 60 12.68 3.67 0.65
N PRO A 61 12.31 3.60 -0.64
CA PRO A 61 11.55 4.66 -1.31
C PRO A 61 10.06 4.68 -0.91
N PHE A 62 9.59 3.61 -0.27
CA PHE A 62 8.17 3.35 0.02
C PHE A 62 7.98 2.96 1.49
N LEU A 63 6.90 3.46 2.11
CA LEU A 63 6.46 3.05 3.45
C LEU A 63 4.98 2.69 3.42
N ILE A 64 4.53 1.89 4.40
CA ILE A 64 3.12 1.66 4.68
C ILE A 64 2.80 2.26 6.05
N ALA A 65 1.73 3.05 6.15
CA ALA A 65 1.30 3.65 7.39
C ALA A 65 -0.18 3.33 7.66
N SER A 66 -0.46 2.52 8.67
CA SER A 66 -1.81 2.32 9.17
C SER A 66 -2.16 3.44 10.15
N ILE A 67 -2.94 4.42 9.72
CA ILE A 67 -3.13 5.67 10.49
C ILE A 67 -4.20 5.58 11.58
N THR A 68 -4.98 4.50 11.58
CA THR A 68 -6.09 4.22 12.49
C THR A 68 -6.37 2.73 12.55
N GLU A 69 -6.86 2.25 13.69
CA GLU A 69 -7.36 0.86 13.84
C GLU A 69 -8.89 0.79 13.65
N ARG A 70 -9.55 1.95 13.56
CA ARG A 70 -11.01 2.03 13.38
C ARG A 70 -11.40 1.78 11.94
N CYS A 71 -12.40 0.94 11.73
CA CYS A 71 -13.02 0.68 10.43
C CYS A 71 -14.54 0.60 10.58
N ASN A 72 -15.28 1.11 9.61
CA ASN A 72 -16.74 1.05 9.56
C ASN A 72 -17.29 -0.21 8.87
N LEU A 73 -16.42 -1.11 8.39
CA LEU A 73 -16.79 -2.40 7.81
C LEU A 73 -16.18 -3.58 8.58
N HIS A 74 -16.80 -4.75 8.41
CA HIS A 74 -16.38 -6.03 9.00
C HIS A 74 -16.18 -7.07 7.90
N CYS A 75 -15.28 -6.77 6.96
CA CYS A 75 -15.05 -7.62 5.79
C CYS A 75 -14.60 -9.03 6.17
N ARG A 76 -15.07 -10.04 5.43
CA ARG A 76 -14.58 -11.42 5.54
C ARG A 76 -13.10 -11.50 5.12
N GLY A 77 -12.28 -12.26 5.83
CA GLY A 77 -10.85 -12.39 5.52
C GLY A 77 -10.06 -11.10 5.72
N CYS A 78 -10.43 -10.25 6.69
CA CYS A 78 -9.71 -9.01 6.97
C CYS A 78 -8.45 -9.29 7.82
N TYR A 79 -7.27 -9.15 7.22
CA TYR A 79 -6.00 -9.37 7.91
C TYR A 79 -5.80 -8.43 9.11
N ALA A 80 -6.17 -7.16 8.98
CA ALA A 80 -5.98 -6.18 10.04
C ALA A 80 -6.82 -6.57 11.28
N ARG A 81 -8.04 -7.06 11.06
CA ARG A 81 -8.92 -7.51 12.15
C ARG A 81 -8.41 -8.80 12.80
N ALA A 82 -7.99 -9.76 11.97
CA ALA A 82 -7.40 -11.00 12.47
C ALA A 82 -6.12 -10.76 13.30
N ASN A 83 -5.35 -9.72 12.96
CA ASN A 83 -4.12 -9.32 13.66
C ASN A 83 -4.36 -8.34 14.82
N HIS A 84 -5.61 -8.09 15.22
CA HIS A 84 -5.98 -7.08 16.24
C HIS A 84 -5.47 -5.66 15.95
N ALA A 85 -5.14 -5.37 14.69
CA ALA A 85 -4.77 -4.05 14.17
C ALA A 85 -5.98 -3.30 13.57
N CYS A 86 -7.17 -3.90 13.64
CA CYS A 86 -8.44 -3.29 13.26
C CYS A 86 -9.55 -3.80 14.19
N GLY A 87 -10.04 -2.93 15.07
CA GLY A 87 -11.01 -3.30 16.11
C GLY A 87 -11.41 -2.07 16.93
N GLY A 88 -12.71 -1.96 17.23
CA GLY A 88 -13.26 -0.93 18.11
C GLY A 88 -13.41 -1.45 19.55
N GLN A 89 -13.94 -0.62 20.45
CA GLN A 89 -14.30 -0.99 21.84
C GLN A 89 -15.16 -2.27 21.95
N GLU A 90 -15.87 -2.64 20.88
CA GLU A 90 -16.76 -3.82 20.84
C GLU A 90 -16.03 -5.16 20.92
N ASP A 91 -14.74 -5.23 20.56
CA ASP A 91 -13.94 -6.46 20.64
C ASP A 91 -13.30 -6.67 22.04
N GLY A 92 -13.66 -5.85 23.03
CA GLY A 92 -13.24 -5.99 24.43
C GLY A 92 -11.76 -5.67 24.71
N GLY A 93 -11.01 -5.18 23.72
CA GLY A 93 -9.62 -4.73 23.87
C GLY A 93 -9.52 -3.28 24.38
N GLU A 94 -8.46 -2.98 25.13
CA GLU A 94 -8.12 -1.59 25.46
C GLU A 94 -7.85 -0.79 24.17
N MET A 95 -8.63 0.27 23.95
CA MET A 95 -8.37 1.23 22.87
C MET A 95 -7.13 2.04 23.26
N LEU A 96 -5.96 1.55 22.85
CA LEU A 96 -4.69 2.22 23.06
C LEU A 96 -4.62 3.50 22.20
N ARG A 97 -3.89 4.50 22.70
CA ARG A 97 -3.84 5.84 22.12
C ARG A 97 -3.18 5.83 20.73
N GLU A 98 -3.95 6.18 19.69
CA GLU A 98 -3.43 6.42 18.34
C GLU A 98 -2.54 7.68 18.27
N LEU A 99 -1.64 7.72 17.29
CA LEU A 99 -0.84 8.90 16.97
C LEU A 99 -1.73 10.09 16.57
N THR A 100 -1.36 11.26 17.08
CA THR A 100 -1.98 12.55 16.75
C THR A 100 -1.58 13.03 15.36
N LYS A 101 -2.38 13.93 14.76
CA LYS A 101 -2.04 14.64 13.50
C LYS A 101 -0.61 15.18 13.49
N LYS A 102 -0.19 15.82 14.59
CA LYS A 102 1.16 16.41 14.73
C LYS A 102 2.27 15.35 14.68
N GLN A 103 2.05 14.20 15.31
CA GLN A 103 3.02 13.10 15.29
C GLN A 103 3.14 12.49 13.89
N TRP A 104 2.03 12.28 13.19
CA TRP A 104 2.05 11.86 11.79
C TRP A 104 2.76 12.89 10.89
N GLY A 105 2.47 14.18 11.04
CA GLY A 105 3.18 15.24 10.30
C GLY A 105 4.69 15.22 10.52
N ASN A 106 5.14 14.98 11.76
CA ASN A 106 6.56 14.80 12.06
C ASN A 106 7.16 13.56 11.36
N ILE A 107 6.44 12.44 11.33
CA ILE A 107 6.86 11.23 10.61
C ILE A 107 6.97 11.51 9.11
N PHE A 108 5.98 12.18 8.51
CA PHE A 108 6.00 12.53 7.09
C PHE A 108 7.15 13.49 6.75
N SER A 109 7.43 14.47 7.60
CA SER A 109 8.58 15.38 7.45
C SER A 109 9.90 14.61 7.48
N GLN A 110 10.08 13.70 8.44
CA GLN A 110 11.26 12.83 8.48
C GLN A 110 11.38 11.95 7.22
N ALA A 111 10.27 11.43 6.72
CA ALA A 111 10.24 10.64 5.49
C ALA A 111 10.71 11.45 4.28
N VAL A 112 10.27 12.72 4.15
CA VAL A 112 10.77 13.64 3.11
C VAL A 112 12.28 13.82 3.21
N ASP A 113 12.81 14.03 4.42
CA ASP A 113 14.24 14.27 4.65
C ASP A 113 15.10 13.06 4.33
N LEU A 114 14.63 11.85 4.66
CA LEU A 114 15.27 10.59 4.26
C LEU A 114 15.20 10.34 2.75
N GLY A 115 14.25 10.99 2.07
CA GLY A 115 14.00 10.76 0.66
C GLY A 115 13.08 9.57 0.42
N VAL A 116 12.07 9.35 1.26
CA VAL A 116 10.91 8.52 0.92
C VAL A 116 10.09 9.26 -0.14
N SER A 117 9.55 8.53 -1.12
CA SER A 117 8.76 9.11 -2.23
C SER A 117 7.30 8.72 -2.18
N PHE A 118 6.97 7.59 -1.55
CA PHE A 118 5.61 7.07 -1.48
C PHE A 118 5.31 6.60 -0.06
N ILE A 119 4.13 6.93 0.45
CA ILE A 119 3.63 6.38 1.71
C ILE A 119 2.20 5.92 1.49
N LEU A 120 1.97 4.61 1.49
CA LEU A 120 0.63 4.05 1.40
C LEU A 120 -0.07 4.25 2.74
N LEU A 121 -1.16 5.01 2.73
CA LEU A 121 -2.02 5.20 3.90
C LEU A 121 -3.07 4.10 3.92
N ALA A 122 -2.99 3.28 4.96
CA ALA A 122 -3.91 2.20 5.27
C ALA A 122 -4.47 2.40 6.69
N GLY A 123 -5.13 1.39 7.23
CA GLY A 123 -5.62 1.35 8.60
C GLY A 123 -6.58 0.18 8.78
N GLY A 124 -7.54 0.38 9.69
CA GLY A 124 -8.92 0.00 9.42
C GLY A 124 -9.44 0.74 8.18
N GLU A 125 -10.13 1.87 8.37
CA GLU A 125 -10.54 2.79 7.30
C GLU A 125 -9.86 4.17 7.46
N PRO A 126 -8.89 4.54 6.61
CA PRO A 126 -8.14 5.79 6.70
C PRO A 126 -9.00 7.04 6.72
N LEU A 127 -10.16 7.03 6.04
CA LEU A 127 -11.03 8.21 5.95
C LEU A 127 -11.68 8.63 7.27
N VAL A 128 -11.60 7.79 8.30
CA VAL A 128 -11.95 8.16 9.68
C VAL A 128 -10.96 9.19 10.25
N ARG A 129 -9.73 9.26 9.72
CA ARG A 129 -8.66 10.19 10.13
C ARG A 129 -8.41 11.29 9.09
N ARG A 130 -9.46 12.04 8.75
CA ARG A 130 -9.36 13.20 7.84
C ARG A 130 -8.28 14.19 8.27
N ASP A 131 -8.08 14.35 9.58
CA ASP A 131 -7.04 15.18 10.18
C ASP A 131 -5.62 14.80 9.71
N VAL A 132 -5.33 13.50 9.58
CA VAL A 132 -4.04 12.97 9.12
C VAL A 132 -3.93 13.04 7.60
N LEU A 133 -5.03 12.81 6.86
CA LEU A 133 -5.03 12.96 5.39
C LEU A 133 -4.73 14.41 4.98
N GLU A 134 -5.33 15.39 5.64
CA GLU A 134 -5.00 16.81 5.44
C GLU A 134 -3.53 17.13 5.74
N GLU A 135 -2.94 16.47 6.73
CA GLU A 135 -1.53 16.64 7.05
C GLU A 135 -0.63 16.01 5.98
N ALA A 136 -0.98 14.82 5.50
CA ALA A 136 -0.31 14.17 4.37
C ALA A 136 -0.38 15.03 3.10
N ALA A 137 -1.51 15.70 2.86
CA ALA A 137 -1.69 16.61 1.72
C ALA A 137 -0.68 17.78 1.69
N ARG A 138 -0.15 18.19 2.85
CA ARG A 138 0.87 19.25 2.94
C ARG A 138 2.26 18.80 2.51
N HIS A 139 2.48 17.50 2.40
CA HIS A 139 3.78 16.89 2.06
C HIS A 139 3.82 16.53 0.57
N GLU A 140 3.66 17.52 -0.32
CA GLU A 140 3.53 17.35 -1.78
C GLU A 140 4.71 16.61 -2.46
N SER A 141 5.85 16.49 -1.80
CA SER A 141 7.00 15.71 -2.27
C SER A 141 6.84 14.19 -2.08
N ILE A 142 5.81 13.75 -1.38
CA ILE A 142 5.43 12.35 -1.19
C ILE A 142 4.06 12.13 -1.81
N MET A 143 3.93 11.04 -2.57
CA MET A 143 2.63 10.54 -3.03
C MET A 143 2.03 9.60 -1.99
N PHE A 144 0.77 9.78 -1.69
CA PHE A 144 0.03 8.99 -0.70
C PHE A 144 -1.13 8.23 -1.37
N PRO A 145 -0.89 6.99 -1.84
CA PRO A 145 -1.98 6.07 -2.13
C PRO A 145 -2.79 5.81 -0.86
N VAL A 146 -4.10 6.03 -0.87
CA VAL A 146 -4.98 5.85 0.28
C VAL A 146 -5.87 4.63 0.04
N PHE A 147 -5.60 3.54 0.76
CA PHE A 147 -6.42 2.33 0.67
C PHE A 147 -7.72 2.55 1.41
N THR A 148 -8.83 2.58 0.67
CA THR A 148 -10.15 2.85 1.26
C THR A 148 -11.19 1.84 0.78
N ASN A 149 -12.17 1.57 1.64
CA ASN A 149 -13.37 0.84 1.28
C ASN A 149 -14.39 1.72 0.50
N GLY A 150 -14.13 3.02 0.37
CA GLY A 150 -14.92 3.96 -0.42
C GLY A 150 -16.24 4.41 0.20
N THR A 151 -16.72 3.79 1.27
CA THR A 151 -18.03 4.09 1.87
C THR A 151 -18.11 5.47 2.54
N LEU A 152 -16.96 6.03 2.93
CA LEU A 152 -16.85 7.37 3.50
C LEU A 152 -16.46 8.43 2.47
N LEU A 153 -16.36 8.04 1.20
CA LEU A 153 -16.27 8.94 0.06
C LEU A 153 -17.68 9.19 -0.47
N ASP A 154 -18.12 10.43 -0.41
CA ASP A 154 -19.33 10.91 -1.08
C ASP A 154 -19.02 11.33 -2.53
N THR A 155 -20.06 11.40 -3.36
CA THR A 155 -19.97 11.82 -4.77
C THR A 155 -19.63 13.30 -4.95
N GLU A 156 -19.84 14.12 -3.91
CA GLU A 156 -19.26 15.47 -3.80
C GLU A 156 -17.73 15.45 -3.58
N CYS A 157 -17.14 14.24 -3.53
CA CYS A 157 -15.72 13.94 -3.48
C CYS A 157 -14.99 14.68 -2.35
N GLY A 158 -15.38 14.35 -1.12
CA GLY A 158 -14.71 14.62 0.14
C GLY A 158 -13.54 15.59 0.05
N GLU A 159 -13.76 16.81 0.53
CA GLU A 159 -12.84 17.96 0.58
C GLU A 159 -11.35 17.61 0.85
N ALA A 160 -11.09 16.52 1.58
CA ALA A 160 -9.78 15.94 1.80
C ALA A 160 -9.00 15.59 0.50
N PHE A 161 -9.62 14.94 -0.49
CA PHE A 161 -8.98 14.62 -1.79
C PHE A 161 -9.10 15.77 -2.81
N ALA A 162 -10.05 16.68 -2.60
CA ALA A 162 -10.16 17.88 -3.41
C ALA A 162 -8.93 18.80 -3.22
N SER A 163 -8.42 18.89 -1.98
CA SER A 163 -7.30 19.77 -1.60
C SER A 163 -5.91 19.14 -1.78
N GLY A 164 -5.75 17.82 -1.59
CA GLY A 164 -4.47 17.13 -1.67
C GLY A 164 -4.22 16.43 -3.01
N LYS A 165 -3.50 17.08 -3.94
CA LYS A 165 -3.16 16.49 -5.25
C LYS A 165 -2.23 15.26 -5.17
N ASN A 166 -1.55 15.11 -4.04
CA ASN A 166 -0.69 13.98 -3.74
C ASN A 166 -1.42 12.83 -3.03
N LEU A 167 -2.72 12.94 -2.74
CA LEU A 167 -3.54 11.87 -2.20
C LEU A 167 -4.25 11.14 -3.35
N ILE A 168 -3.99 9.85 -3.51
CA ILE A 168 -4.58 9.04 -4.59
C ILE A 168 -5.48 7.97 -3.97
N PRO A 169 -6.81 8.05 -4.09
CA PRO A 169 -7.70 7.01 -3.57
C PRO A 169 -7.46 5.70 -4.32
N ILE A 170 -7.25 4.63 -3.56
CA ILE A 170 -7.16 3.25 -4.04
C ILE A 170 -8.36 2.49 -3.49
N LEU A 171 -9.36 2.31 -4.36
CA LEU A 171 -10.65 1.73 -4.02
C LEU A 171 -10.53 0.21 -3.90
N SER A 172 -10.95 -0.33 -2.76
CA SER A 172 -10.80 -1.76 -2.50
C SER A 172 -12.00 -2.55 -3.01
N MET A 173 -11.81 -3.46 -3.97
CA MET A 173 -12.86 -4.29 -4.59
C MET A 173 -12.35 -5.71 -4.91
N GLU A 174 -13.23 -6.69 -5.10
CA GLU A 174 -12.85 -8.11 -5.28
C GLU A 174 -13.19 -8.69 -6.65
N GLY A 175 -13.71 -7.86 -7.55
CA GLY A 175 -14.26 -8.28 -8.85
C GLY A 175 -15.60 -7.60 -9.08
N GLY A 176 -16.53 -8.31 -9.70
CA GLY A 176 -17.91 -7.88 -9.89
C GLY A 176 -18.70 -7.78 -8.58
N GLN A 177 -20.01 -7.58 -8.74
CA GLN A 177 -20.91 -7.35 -7.62
C GLN A 177 -20.95 -8.52 -6.64
N GLU A 178 -21.06 -9.75 -7.14
CA GLU A 178 -21.15 -10.93 -6.29
C GLU A 178 -19.89 -11.10 -5.42
N THR A 179 -18.70 -11.04 -6.00
CA THR A 179 -17.43 -11.26 -5.30
C THR A 179 -17.10 -10.13 -4.33
N THR A 180 -17.35 -8.88 -4.73
CA THR A 180 -17.14 -7.70 -3.87
C THR A 180 -18.12 -7.68 -2.69
N ASP A 181 -19.42 -7.85 -2.94
CA ASP A 181 -20.43 -7.79 -1.88
C ASP A 181 -20.33 -8.98 -0.92
N LEU A 182 -19.97 -10.17 -1.42
CA LEU A 182 -19.76 -11.36 -0.58
C LEU A 182 -18.70 -11.12 0.49
N ARG A 183 -17.67 -10.35 0.19
CA ARG A 183 -16.58 -10.05 1.12
C ARG A 183 -16.84 -8.80 1.96
N ARG A 184 -17.31 -7.71 1.33
CA ARG A 184 -17.33 -6.38 1.94
C ARG A 184 -18.69 -5.97 2.50
N GLY A 185 -19.76 -6.67 2.11
CA GLY A 185 -21.14 -6.34 2.46
C GLY A 185 -21.97 -5.95 1.23
N THR A 186 -23.28 -6.18 1.32
CA THR A 186 -24.23 -5.90 0.24
C THR A 186 -24.24 -4.42 -0.15
N GLY A 187 -24.21 -4.14 -1.45
CA GLY A 187 -24.29 -2.80 -2.01
C GLY A 187 -22.95 -2.07 -2.13
N ILE A 188 -21.87 -2.63 -1.61
CA ILE A 188 -20.53 -2.02 -1.68
C ILE A 188 -20.06 -1.88 -3.12
N TYR A 189 -20.26 -2.90 -3.96
CA TYR A 189 -19.88 -2.81 -5.37
C TYR A 189 -20.59 -1.67 -6.08
N SER A 190 -21.90 -1.53 -5.89
CA SER A 190 -22.70 -0.48 -6.53
C SER A 190 -22.22 0.90 -6.10
N HIS A 191 -21.94 1.09 -4.80
CA HIS A 191 -21.37 2.31 -4.25
C HIS A 191 -20.00 2.63 -4.88
N LEU A 192 -19.11 1.64 -4.96
CA LEU A 192 -17.79 1.81 -5.58
C LEU A 192 -17.87 2.19 -7.05
N VAL A 193 -18.80 1.59 -7.81
CA VAL A 193 -19.01 1.93 -9.22
C VAL A 193 -19.45 3.39 -9.38
N GLN A 194 -20.42 3.85 -8.57
CA GLN A 194 -20.86 5.26 -8.59
C GLN A 194 -19.72 6.21 -8.21
N LEU A 195 -18.90 5.82 -7.23
CA LEU A 195 -17.75 6.60 -6.81
C LEU A 195 -16.69 6.71 -7.93
N MET A 196 -16.42 5.62 -8.67
CA MET A 196 -15.51 5.65 -9.82
C MET A 196 -16.01 6.61 -10.91
N GLU A 197 -17.32 6.61 -11.19
CA GLU A 197 -17.94 7.52 -12.14
C GLU A 197 -17.77 8.98 -11.71
N GLY A 198 -18.06 9.31 -10.45
CA GLY A 198 -17.85 10.64 -9.90
C GLY A 198 -16.38 11.11 -9.94
N LEU A 199 -15.44 10.24 -9.56
CA LEU A 199 -14.00 10.54 -9.63
C LEU A 199 -13.55 10.78 -11.08
N LYS A 200 -14.07 10.01 -12.05
CA LYS A 200 -13.81 10.18 -13.47
C LYS A 200 -14.35 11.51 -13.99
N GLU A 201 -15.59 11.88 -13.65
CA GLU A 201 -16.21 13.16 -14.03
C GLU A 201 -15.40 14.35 -13.52
N GLN A 202 -14.89 14.25 -12.30
CA GLN A 202 -14.02 15.26 -11.69
C GLN A 202 -12.56 15.20 -12.16
N LYS A 203 -12.22 14.28 -13.08
CA LYS A 203 -10.85 14.05 -13.59
C LYS A 203 -9.84 13.77 -12.47
N LYS A 204 -10.27 13.16 -11.37
CA LYS A 204 -9.40 12.74 -10.27
C LYS A 204 -8.76 11.39 -10.61
N ILE A 205 -7.45 11.31 -10.39
CA ILE A 205 -6.72 10.06 -10.55
C ILE A 205 -7.06 9.15 -9.37
N PHE A 206 -7.45 7.92 -9.67
CA PHE A 206 -7.69 6.90 -8.66
C PHE A 206 -7.20 5.54 -9.15
N GLY A 207 -7.06 4.62 -8.21
CA GLY A 207 -6.74 3.23 -8.47
C GLY A 207 -7.73 2.28 -7.80
N VAL A 208 -7.51 1.00 -8.06
CA VAL A 208 -8.22 -0.12 -7.47
C VAL A 208 -7.21 -1.03 -6.77
N SER A 209 -7.55 -1.52 -5.59
CA SER A 209 -6.84 -2.62 -4.94
C SER A 209 -7.74 -3.84 -4.91
N VAL A 210 -7.21 -4.98 -5.36
CA VAL A 210 -7.89 -6.26 -5.36
C VAL A 210 -7.13 -7.24 -4.48
N THR A 211 -7.82 -7.84 -3.51
CA THR A 211 -7.26 -9.04 -2.89
C THR A 211 -7.55 -10.26 -3.76
N VAL A 212 -6.49 -10.89 -4.26
CA VAL A 212 -6.57 -12.02 -5.17
C VAL A 212 -6.60 -13.33 -4.38
N THR A 213 -7.59 -14.15 -4.68
CA THR A 213 -7.81 -15.50 -4.14
C THR A 213 -7.90 -16.48 -5.30
N CYS A 214 -7.77 -17.78 -5.02
CA CYS A 214 -8.02 -18.82 -6.01
C CYS A 214 -9.43 -18.77 -6.62
N ARG A 215 -10.39 -18.12 -5.95
CA ARG A 215 -11.78 -18.02 -6.41
C ARG A 215 -12.06 -16.86 -7.36
N ASN A 216 -11.32 -15.76 -7.26
CA ASN A 216 -11.53 -14.57 -8.10
C ASN A 216 -10.39 -14.27 -9.07
N LEU A 217 -9.27 -15.01 -9.00
CA LEU A 217 -8.08 -14.78 -9.85
C LEU A 217 -8.42 -14.66 -11.33
N GLU A 218 -9.19 -15.60 -11.88
CA GLU A 218 -9.55 -15.61 -13.30
C GLU A 218 -10.41 -14.39 -13.68
N GLU A 219 -11.29 -13.94 -12.78
CA GLU A 219 -12.13 -12.76 -12.99
C GLU A 219 -11.29 -11.48 -12.97
N VAL A 220 -10.60 -11.23 -11.86
CA VAL A 220 -9.95 -9.94 -11.56
C VAL A 220 -8.68 -9.71 -12.38
N MET A 221 -8.12 -10.76 -12.97
CA MET A 221 -6.97 -10.66 -13.87
C MET A 221 -7.37 -10.82 -15.35
N SER A 222 -8.67 -10.95 -15.64
CA SER A 222 -9.17 -11.00 -17.01
C SER A 222 -9.00 -9.66 -17.73
N ASN A 223 -8.87 -9.72 -19.05
CA ASN A 223 -8.89 -8.51 -19.88
C ASN A 223 -10.20 -7.72 -19.72
N ALA A 224 -11.33 -8.41 -19.54
CA ALA A 224 -12.65 -7.80 -19.43
C ALA A 224 -12.76 -6.93 -18.17
N PHE A 225 -12.34 -7.46 -17.01
CA PHE A 225 -12.33 -6.71 -15.75
C PHE A 225 -11.41 -5.48 -15.83
N ILE A 226 -10.19 -5.67 -16.33
CA ILE A 226 -9.22 -4.55 -16.44
C ILE A 226 -9.71 -3.47 -17.41
N GLN A 227 -10.36 -3.87 -18.50
CA GLN A 227 -10.95 -2.93 -19.44
C GLN A 227 -12.14 -2.16 -18.83
N ASP A 228 -13.04 -2.84 -18.11
CA ASP A 228 -14.19 -2.18 -17.44
C ASP A 228 -13.71 -1.11 -16.44
N ILE A 229 -12.81 -1.46 -15.51
CA ILE A 229 -12.33 -0.47 -14.53
C ILE A 229 -11.52 0.66 -15.20
N LYS A 230 -10.80 0.37 -16.29
CA LYS A 230 -10.10 1.39 -17.08
C LYS A 230 -11.08 2.37 -17.72
N GLU A 231 -12.16 1.86 -18.32
CA GLU A 231 -13.22 2.67 -18.92
C GLU A 231 -13.93 3.52 -17.86
N ARG A 232 -14.02 3.04 -16.61
CA ARG A 232 -14.48 3.80 -15.44
C ARG A 232 -13.48 4.82 -14.90
N GLY A 233 -12.28 4.93 -15.48
CA GLY A 233 -11.30 5.98 -15.16
C GLY A 233 -10.14 5.53 -14.27
N CYS A 234 -10.07 4.24 -13.90
CA CYS A 234 -8.98 3.71 -13.10
C CYS A 234 -7.62 3.86 -13.82
N ARG A 235 -6.58 4.22 -13.06
CA ARG A 235 -5.20 4.39 -13.58
C ARG A 235 -4.16 3.53 -12.85
N ALA A 236 -4.53 2.88 -11.76
CA ALA A 236 -3.65 1.97 -11.04
C ALA A 236 -4.41 0.76 -10.52
N VAL A 237 -3.85 -0.44 -10.65
CA VAL A 237 -4.40 -1.68 -10.08
C VAL A 237 -3.34 -2.32 -9.21
N ILE A 238 -3.70 -2.60 -7.96
CA ILE A 238 -2.83 -3.25 -6.99
C ILE A 238 -3.43 -4.61 -6.67
N PHE A 239 -2.77 -5.68 -7.10
CA PHE A 239 -3.09 -7.05 -6.75
C PHE A 239 -2.39 -7.40 -5.44
N VAL A 240 -3.16 -7.76 -4.42
CA VAL A 240 -2.65 -8.22 -3.13
C VAL A 240 -3.03 -9.68 -2.98
N GLU A 241 -2.07 -10.58 -2.89
CA GLU A 241 -2.39 -12.00 -2.64
C GLU A 241 -3.12 -12.16 -1.30
N TYR A 242 -4.13 -13.03 -1.28
CA TYR A 242 -4.81 -13.38 -0.04
C TYR A 242 -3.86 -14.09 0.92
N VAL A 243 -3.77 -13.56 2.14
CA VAL A 243 -3.07 -14.19 3.25
C VAL A 243 -4.11 -14.88 4.13
N PRO A 244 -4.01 -16.21 4.35
CA PRO A 244 -5.01 -16.99 5.07
C PRO A 244 -4.88 -16.80 6.58
N VAL A 245 -5.22 -15.59 7.04
CA VAL A 245 -5.22 -15.21 8.46
C VAL A 245 -6.37 -15.87 9.25
N GLU A 246 -7.44 -16.24 8.56
CA GLU A 246 -8.60 -16.90 9.16
C GLU A 246 -8.40 -18.42 9.11
N LYS A 247 -8.63 -19.10 10.24
CA LYS A 247 -8.49 -20.56 10.31
C LYS A 247 -9.43 -21.22 9.29
N GLY A 248 -8.87 -22.14 8.49
CA GLY A 248 -9.63 -22.90 7.50
C GLY A 248 -9.91 -22.15 6.19
N THR A 249 -9.12 -21.13 5.87
CA THR A 249 -9.22 -20.37 4.59
C THR A 249 -7.99 -20.52 3.68
N SER A 250 -7.09 -21.46 4.01
CA SER A 250 -5.83 -21.67 3.29
C SER A 250 -6.02 -21.99 1.81
N GLU A 251 -7.14 -22.61 1.44
CA GLU A 251 -7.52 -22.94 0.07
C GLU A 251 -7.86 -21.70 -0.80
N LEU A 252 -8.10 -20.55 -0.17
CA LEU A 252 -8.30 -19.29 -0.88
C LEU A 252 -6.98 -18.64 -1.30
N ALA A 253 -5.86 -18.99 -0.65
CA ALA A 253 -4.56 -18.37 -0.91
C ALA A 253 -3.96 -18.94 -2.21
N PRO A 254 -3.51 -18.07 -3.16
CA PRO A 254 -2.85 -18.52 -4.39
C PRO A 254 -1.67 -19.46 -4.12
N GLY A 255 -1.65 -20.60 -4.80
CA GLY A 255 -0.53 -21.55 -4.82
C GLY A 255 0.56 -21.16 -5.81
N GLU A 256 1.52 -22.04 -6.02
CA GLU A 256 2.64 -21.80 -6.96
C GLU A 256 2.17 -21.66 -8.41
N GLU A 257 1.24 -22.51 -8.83
CA GLU A 257 0.68 -22.46 -10.19
C GLU A 257 -0.10 -21.16 -10.42
N GLU A 258 -0.96 -20.77 -9.48
CA GLU A 258 -1.69 -19.51 -9.55
C GLU A 258 -0.74 -18.33 -9.60
N ARG A 259 0.30 -18.30 -8.75
CA ARG A 259 1.30 -17.22 -8.74
C ARG A 259 2.07 -17.10 -10.05
N CYS A 260 2.41 -18.21 -10.68
CA CYS A 260 3.05 -18.20 -12.00
C CYS A 260 2.13 -17.51 -13.03
N ARG A 261 0.85 -17.90 -13.07
CA ARG A 261 -0.15 -17.27 -13.94
C ARG A 261 -0.37 -15.79 -13.61
N MET A 262 -0.35 -15.43 -12.32
CA MET A 262 -0.46 -14.04 -11.88
C MET A 262 0.69 -13.21 -12.42
N ASP A 263 1.94 -13.66 -12.27
CA ASP A 263 3.11 -12.94 -12.77
C ASP A 263 3.07 -12.77 -14.30
N GLU A 264 2.84 -13.86 -15.05
CA GLU A 264 2.68 -13.81 -16.50
C GLU A 264 1.60 -12.81 -16.94
N THR A 265 0.46 -12.83 -16.23
CA THR A 265 -0.65 -11.92 -16.52
C THR A 265 -0.30 -10.48 -16.19
N VAL A 266 0.34 -10.19 -15.06
CA VAL A 266 0.79 -8.84 -14.70
C VAL A 266 1.77 -8.29 -15.73
N GLN A 267 2.74 -9.11 -16.18
CA GLN A 267 3.68 -8.69 -17.24
C GLN A 267 2.95 -8.40 -18.55
N ARG A 268 1.94 -9.20 -18.91
CA ARG A 268 1.09 -8.96 -20.09
C ARG A 268 0.28 -7.67 -19.95
N LEU A 269 -0.33 -7.43 -18.79
CA LEU A 269 -1.11 -6.22 -18.53
C LEU A 269 -0.24 -4.96 -18.61
N ARG A 270 0.96 -4.99 -18.02
CA ARG A 270 1.95 -3.90 -18.08
C ARG A 270 2.35 -3.52 -19.51
N LYS A 271 2.43 -4.50 -20.41
CA LYS A 271 2.73 -4.28 -21.84
C LYS A 271 1.52 -3.78 -22.62
N LYS A 272 0.31 -4.25 -22.26
CA LYS A 272 -0.92 -3.93 -22.99
C LYS A 272 -1.49 -2.55 -22.62
N TYR A 273 -1.40 -2.18 -21.35
CA TYR A 273 -1.99 -0.96 -20.79
C TYR A 273 -0.87 -0.08 -20.22
N GLU A 274 -0.08 0.53 -21.10
CA GLU A 274 1.08 1.37 -20.72
C GLU A 274 0.69 2.64 -19.95
N ASP A 275 -0.58 3.05 -20.09
CA ASP A 275 -1.26 4.17 -19.43
C ASP A 275 -1.78 3.85 -18.03
N MET A 276 -1.61 2.60 -17.59
CA MET A 276 -1.99 2.14 -16.25
C MET A 276 -0.78 1.59 -15.48
N ILE A 277 -0.85 1.70 -14.16
CA ILE A 277 0.13 1.12 -13.24
C ILE A 277 -0.42 -0.20 -12.70
N PHE A 278 0.34 -1.29 -12.79
CA PHE A 278 -0.01 -2.57 -12.19
C PHE A 278 1.06 -2.97 -11.17
N ILE A 279 0.64 -3.25 -9.95
CA ILE A 279 1.51 -3.70 -8.86
C ILE A 279 0.97 -5.02 -8.34
N SER A 280 1.83 -5.98 -8.05
CA SER A 280 1.48 -7.28 -7.50
C SER A 280 2.30 -7.56 -6.25
N PHE A 281 1.65 -7.78 -5.11
CA PHE A 281 2.30 -8.11 -3.85
C PHE A 281 1.89 -9.50 -3.37
N PRO A 282 2.84 -10.39 -2.99
CA PRO A 282 4.30 -10.27 -3.05
C PRO A 282 4.95 -10.56 -4.42
N GLY A 283 4.19 -10.77 -5.51
CA GLY A 283 4.75 -11.16 -6.82
C GLY A 283 5.95 -10.31 -7.30
N ASP A 284 5.86 -8.99 -7.20
CA ASP A 284 6.93 -8.05 -7.57
C ASP A 284 8.15 -8.08 -6.62
N GLU A 285 8.01 -8.64 -5.42
CA GLU A 285 9.10 -8.79 -4.45
C GLU A 285 10.07 -9.91 -4.87
N LYS A 286 9.57 -10.98 -5.53
CA LYS A 286 10.42 -12.08 -6.02
C LYS A 286 11.50 -11.60 -6.99
N ALA A 287 11.15 -10.68 -7.89
CA ALA A 287 12.09 -10.08 -8.83
C ALA A 287 13.14 -9.17 -8.15
N SER A 288 12.95 -8.83 -6.87
CA SER A 288 13.83 -7.98 -6.06
C SER A 288 14.64 -8.78 -5.01
N GLY A 289 14.72 -10.11 -5.14
CA GLY A 289 15.49 -10.96 -4.24
C GLY A 289 14.79 -11.29 -2.91
N GLY A 290 13.48 -11.58 -2.95
CA GLY A 290 12.69 -12.02 -1.79
C GLY A 290 11.92 -10.89 -1.11
N CYS A 291 11.48 -11.11 0.14
CA CYS A 291 10.55 -10.20 0.80
C CYS A 291 11.12 -8.79 1.02
N LEU A 292 10.38 -7.75 0.63
CA LEU A 292 10.82 -6.34 0.73
C LEU A 292 10.58 -5.70 2.11
N ALA A 293 10.05 -6.45 3.06
CA ALA A 293 9.78 -6.03 4.43
C ALA A 293 11.06 -5.67 5.22
N ALA A 294 10.86 -5.21 6.46
CA ALA A 294 11.95 -4.89 7.40
C ALA A 294 12.95 -3.85 6.85
N GLY A 295 12.45 -2.90 6.06
CA GLY A 295 13.21 -1.79 5.51
C GLY A 295 14.03 -2.12 4.27
N ARG A 296 13.97 -3.35 3.70
CA ARG A 296 14.65 -3.70 2.43
C ARG A 296 14.08 -2.98 1.21
N GLY A 297 12.77 -2.73 1.23
CA GLY A 297 12.06 -1.94 0.24
C GLY A 297 10.92 -1.15 0.87
N PHE A 298 10.40 -1.62 2.01
CA PHE A 298 9.46 -0.90 2.86
C PHE A 298 9.49 -1.40 4.30
N PHE A 299 8.85 -0.65 5.20
CA PHE A 299 8.39 -1.15 6.49
C PHE A 299 7.03 -0.51 6.83
N HIS A 300 6.38 -1.05 7.85
CA HIS A 300 5.05 -0.64 8.27
C HIS A 300 5.12 0.20 9.55
N ILE A 301 4.29 1.25 9.61
CA ILE A 301 4.08 2.05 10.81
C ILE A 301 2.62 1.85 11.23
N ASN A 302 2.40 1.29 12.43
CA ASN A 302 1.05 1.10 12.95
C ASN A 302 0.46 2.40 13.53
N ALA A 303 -0.83 2.37 13.87
CA ALA A 303 -1.56 3.56 14.32
C ALA A 303 -1.07 4.13 15.65
N ARG A 304 -0.29 3.34 16.41
CA ARG A 304 0.22 3.66 17.75
C ARG A 304 1.66 4.18 17.72
N GLY A 305 2.36 4.05 16.58
CA GLY A 305 3.74 4.49 16.39
C GLY A 305 4.78 3.37 16.30
N GLY A 306 4.36 2.11 16.46
CA GLY A 306 5.24 0.97 16.32
C GLY A 306 5.75 0.82 14.88
N ALA A 307 7.08 0.69 14.74
CA ALA A 307 7.72 0.30 13.49
C ALA A 307 7.73 -1.22 13.37
N GLU A 308 7.06 -1.74 12.35
CA GLU A 308 6.84 -3.17 12.11
C GLU A 308 7.45 -3.57 10.76
N PRO A 309 7.94 -4.81 10.60
CA PRO A 309 8.51 -5.26 9.34
C PRO A 309 7.52 -5.18 8.17
N CYS A 310 6.25 -5.52 8.43
CA CYS A 310 5.18 -5.68 7.44
C CYS A 310 3.82 -5.66 8.16
N PRO A 311 2.70 -5.25 7.53
CA PRO A 311 1.38 -5.32 8.15
C PRO A 311 0.93 -6.74 8.55
N PHE A 312 1.51 -7.77 7.93
CA PHE A 312 1.25 -9.18 8.25
C PHE A 312 2.18 -9.75 9.35
N ALA A 313 3.13 -8.95 9.84
CA ALA A 313 4.01 -9.29 10.94
C ALA A 313 4.04 -8.13 11.95
N PRO A 314 2.95 -7.94 12.73
CA PRO A 314 2.74 -6.77 13.57
C PRO A 314 3.55 -6.81 14.87
N TYR A 315 4.85 -7.07 14.73
CA TYR A 315 5.81 -7.11 15.83
C TYR A 315 6.69 -5.88 15.75
N SER A 316 6.76 -5.14 16.86
CA SER A 316 7.58 -3.94 16.96
C SER A 316 8.45 -3.96 18.20
N ASP A 317 9.70 -3.54 18.03
CA ASP A 317 10.64 -3.29 19.12
C ASP A 317 11.00 -1.81 19.28
N THR A 318 10.46 -0.96 18.40
CA THR A 318 10.80 0.46 18.28
C THR A 318 9.55 1.30 18.05
N ASP A 319 9.44 2.42 18.76
CA ASP A 319 8.31 3.33 18.69
C ASP A 319 8.74 4.72 18.18
N LEU A 320 8.10 5.19 17.11
CA LEU A 320 8.33 6.50 16.49
C LEU A 320 7.85 7.68 17.34
N LEU A 321 7.22 7.43 18.49
CA LEU A 321 6.98 8.43 19.53
C LEU A 321 8.27 8.88 20.24
N HIS A 322 9.25 7.99 20.30
CA HIS A 322 10.46 8.18 21.10
C HIS A 322 11.75 8.08 20.25
N THR A 323 11.62 7.61 19.01
CA THR A 323 12.73 7.32 18.11
C THR A 323 12.50 7.96 16.74
N SER A 324 13.57 8.28 16.01
CA SER A 324 13.46 8.82 14.65
C SER A 324 13.12 7.73 13.63
N LEU A 325 12.57 8.14 12.49
CA LEU A 325 12.28 7.25 11.36
C LEU A 325 13.54 6.55 10.84
N ARG A 326 14.69 7.24 10.91
CA ARG A 326 16.00 6.72 10.56
C ARG A 326 16.44 5.61 11.51
N ASP A 327 16.33 5.85 12.82
CA ASP A 327 16.73 4.88 13.82
C ASP A 327 15.83 3.63 13.80
N ALA A 328 14.54 3.81 13.49
CA ALA A 328 13.62 2.69 13.30
C ALA A 328 14.03 1.74 12.15
N LEU A 329 14.61 2.25 11.05
CA LEU A 329 15.17 1.40 9.98
C LEU A 329 16.34 0.53 10.47
N GLY A 330 17.05 1.03 11.47
CA GLY A 330 18.14 0.37 12.15
C GLY A 330 17.71 -0.48 13.34
N SER A 331 16.42 -0.76 13.54
CA SER A 331 15.96 -1.49 14.74
C SER A 331 16.59 -2.89 14.84
N PRO A 332 16.83 -3.40 16.06
CA PRO A 332 17.36 -4.76 16.27
C PRO A 332 16.54 -5.83 15.56
N LEU A 333 15.20 -5.75 15.61
CA LEU A 333 14.31 -6.66 14.91
C LEU A 333 14.55 -6.63 13.40
N PHE A 334 14.63 -5.45 12.79
CA PHE A 334 14.82 -5.35 11.34
C PHE A 334 16.21 -5.85 10.92
N GLN A 335 17.25 -5.52 11.69
CA GLN A 335 18.60 -6.02 11.46
C GLN A 335 18.62 -7.56 11.48
N ARG A 336 18.05 -8.18 12.51
CA ARG A 336 18.01 -9.64 12.65
C ARG A 336 17.22 -10.31 11.53
N LEU A 337 16.07 -9.77 11.15
CA LEU A 337 15.29 -10.32 10.02
C LEU A 337 16.07 -10.28 8.70
N ARG A 338 16.87 -9.23 8.48
CA ARG A 338 17.75 -9.12 7.30
C ARG A 338 18.95 -10.07 7.35
N THR A 339 19.53 -10.32 8.52
CA THR A 339 20.74 -11.15 8.65
C THR A 339 20.47 -12.65 8.82
N GLU A 340 19.32 -13.03 9.38
CA GLU A 340 18.97 -14.44 9.66
C GLU A 340 18.33 -15.17 8.45
N GLY A 341 18.35 -14.55 7.26
CA GLY A 341 17.91 -15.18 6.00
C GLY A 341 16.42 -15.52 5.91
N ILE A 342 15.59 -15.08 6.88
CA ILE A 342 14.16 -15.36 6.92
C ILE A 342 13.44 -14.76 5.72
N LEU A 343 13.85 -13.56 5.28
CA LEU A 343 13.24 -12.82 4.18
C LEU A 343 13.47 -13.46 2.80
N GLU A 344 14.41 -14.41 2.70
CA GLU A 344 14.80 -15.07 1.46
C GLU A 344 14.22 -16.48 1.33
N LYS A 345 13.51 -16.99 2.35
CA LYS A 345 12.93 -18.33 2.31
C LYS A 345 11.63 -18.37 1.50
N ASP A 346 11.45 -19.47 0.78
CA ASP A 346 10.19 -19.78 0.09
C ASP A 346 9.04 -20.01 1.07
N HIS A 347 7.82 -19.70 0.62
CA HIS A 347 6.59 -19.88 1.39
C HIS A 347 5.46 -20.42 0.50
N LYS A 348 4.69 -21.36 1.04
CA LYS A 348 3.46 -21.88 0.40
C LYS A 348 2.28 -20.97 0.73
N GLY A 349 1.76 -20.24 -0.25
CA GLY A 349 0.66 -19.29 -0.07
C GLY A 349 1.02 -18.08 0.82
N GLY A 350 0.25 -16.99 0.74
CA GLY A 350 0.39 -15.81 1.60
C GLY A 350 1.75 -15.08 1.53
N CYS A 351 2.20 -14.48 2.64
CA CYS A 351 3.45 -13.69 2.76
C CYS A 351 4.55 -14.49 3.50
N VAL A 352 5.84 -14.32 3.13
CA VAL A 352 7.01 -14.97 3.76
C VAL A 352 6.98 -14.88 5.30
N LEU A 353 6.73 -13.66 5.82
CA LEU A 353 6.76 -13.40 7.26
C LEU A 353 5.58 -14.02 7.99
N PHE A 354 4.42 -14.11 7.35
CA PHE A 354 3.25 -14.78 7.92
C PHE A 354 3.48 -16.29 8.03
N GLY A 355 4.02 -16.91 6.98
CA GLY A 355 4.39 -18.34 7.00
C GLY A 355 5.49 -18.69 8.01
N GLN A 356 6.24 -17.69 8.48
CA GLN A 356 7.31 -17.83 9.47
C GLN A 356 7.01 -17.10 10.79
N GLU A 357 5.73 -16.91 11.13
CA GLU A 357 5.32 -16.13 12.30
C GLU A 357 6.06 -16.55 13.58
N GLN A 358 6.16 -17.86 13.87
CA GLN A 358 6.85 -18.34 15.06
C GLN A 358 8.34 -17.95 15.08
N SER A 359 9.02 -17.97 13.93
CA SER A 359 10.41 -17.53 13.81
C SER A 359 10.55 -16.03 14.05
N VAL A 360 9.64 -15.23 13.48
CA VAL A 360 9.61 -13.77 13.70
C VAL A 360 9.36 -13.45 15.17
N LYS A 361 8.39 -14.12 15.78
CA LYS A 361 8.07 -13.99 17.20
C LYS A 361 9.24 -14.38 18.09
N ASN A 362 9.92 -15.49 17.80
CA ASN A 362 11.12 -15.90 18.53
C ASN A 362 12.24 -14.85 18.42
N ILE A 363 12.44 -14.23 17.25
CA ILE A 363 13.40 -13.13 17.09
C ILE A 363 12.99 -11.93 17.95
N TRP A 364 11.72 -11.55 17.90
CA TRP A 364 11.17 -10.43 18.66
C TRP A 364 11.22 -10.64 20.17
N GLU A 365 10.92 -11.84 20.68
CA GLU A 365 10.91 -12.17 22.12
C GLU A 365 12.32 -12.30 22.70
N ASN A 366 13.29 -12.76 21.92
CA ASN A 366 14.69 -12.87 22.32
C ASN A 366 15.40 -11.49 22.35
N LYS A 367 14.81 -10.47 22.99
CA LYS A 367 15.35 -9.09 23.09
C LYS A 367 16.69 -8.96 23.83
N ARG A 368 17.29 -10.06 24.27
CA ARG A 368 18.55 -10.08 25.03
C ARG A 368 19.30 -11.41 24.84
N ARG A 369 20.16 -11.48 23.83
CA ARG A 369 21.44 -12.21 23.92
C ARG A 369 22.51 -11.40 23.22
#